data_AF-A0A7W8GDT7-F1
#
_entry.id   AF-A0A7W8GDT7-F1
#
_cell.length_a   1.000
_cell.length_b   1.000
_cell.length_c   1.000
_cell.angle_alpha   90.00
_cell.angle_beta   90.00
_cell.angle_gamma   90.00
#
_symmetry.space_group_name_H-M   'P 1'
#
loop_
_entity.id
_entity.type
_entity.pdbx_description
1 polymer ?
#
loop_
_entity_poly.entity_id
_entity_poly.type
_entity_poly.pdbx_seq_one_letter_code
_entity_poly.pdbx_strand_id
1 'polypeptide(L)'
;MHLVWRGLNPQRPSLEHLRLMPWASAKAAVIGLAEGQPYTLQYELEVDRAGFPLDLRCDLTDGRHLGLARTKHGEWTDAEGRLLPDLHGCTDIDLRATPFTNTLSLRRLGLRVGENRELLAVWIDVPSLVLRPTRQRYTRTGEDTYHYENLETGYGNDLAVDAEGLVILYPQAFKRLP
;
A
#
# COMPACT_ATOMS: atom_id res chain seq x y z
N MET A 1 -1.02 13.14 -11.47
CA MET A 1 -0.87 13.90 -10.20
C MET A 1 0.45 13.51 -9.56
N HIS A 2 1.16 14.46 -8.93
CA HIS A 2 2.38 14.17 -8.18
C HIS A 2 2.12 14.39 -6.70
N LEU A 3 2.62 13.48 -5.87
CA LEU A 3 2.42 13.45 -4.44
C LEU A 3 3.76 13.17 -3.77
N VAL A 4 3.99 13.75 -2.60
CA VAL A 4 5.18 13.50 -1.80
C VAL A 4 4.74 13.15 -0.38
N TRP A 5 5.22 12.01 0.13
CA TRP A 5 4.97 11.61 1.52
C TRP A 5 6.27 11.47 2.27
N ARG A 6 6.27 11.91 3.53
CA ARG A 6 7.35 11.67 4.49
C ARG A 6 6.96 10.56 5.44
N GLY A 7 7.78 9.53 5.55
CA GLY A 7 7.72 8.52 6.60
C GLY A 7 8.04 9.14 7.97
N LEU A 8 7.16 8.95 8.95
CA LEU A 8 7.24 9.53 10.29
C LEU A 8 7.86 8.60 11.32
N ASN A 9 8.01 7.31 11.01
CA ASN A 9 8.61 6.34 11.91
C ASN A 9 10.11 6.67 12.12
N PRO A 10 10.57 7.02 13.33
CA PRO A 10 11.96 7.41 13.56
C PRO A 10 12.98 6.29 13.31
N GLN A 11 12.57 5.02 13.45
CA GLN A 11 13.42 3.86 13.18
C GLN A 11 13.47 3.51 11.70
N ARG A 12 12.48 3.97 10.92
CA ARG A 12 12.37 3.75 9.48
C ARG A 12 11.89 5.00 8.73
N PRO A 13 12.63 6.13 8.79
CA PRO A 13 12.25 7.34 8.09
C PRO A 13 12.33 7.12 6.57
N SER A 14 11.46 7.79 5.83
CA SER A 14 11.46 7.73 4.37
C SER A 14 10.93 9.02 3.74
N LEU A 15 11.19 9.18 2.44
CA LEU A 15 10.57 10.16 1.57
C LEU A 15 10.17 9.47 0.27
N GLU A 16 8.90 9.57 -0.09
CA GLU A 16 8.33 9.04 -1.31
C GLU A 16 7.96 10.18 -2.25
N HIS A 17 8.32 10.06 -3.53
CA HIS A 17 7.69 10.79 -4.61
C HIS A 17 6.88 9.82 -5.46
N LEU A 18 5.57 10.07 -5.55
CA LEU A 18 4.64 9.26 -6.33
C LEU A 18 4.08 10.10 -7.50
N ARG A 19 4.04 9.49 -8.68
CA ARG A 19 3.32 9.96 -9.85
C ARG A 19 2.12 9.04 -10.11
N LEU A 20 0.91 9.57 -9.88
CA LEU A 20 -0.36 8.87 -10.12
C LEU A 20 -0.90 9.20 -11.50
N MET A 21 -1.13 8.15 -12.30
CA MET A 21 -1.85 8.16 -13.57
C MET A 21 -3.31 7.80 -13.27
N PRO A 22 -4.30 8.57 -13.78
CA PRO A 22 -5.68 8.61 -13.27
C PRO A 22 -6.25 7.26 -12.83
N TRP A 23 -6.03 6.91 -11.56
CA TRP A 23 -6.44 5.65 -10.92
C TRP A 23 -6.15 4.36 -11.70
N ALA A 24 -5.25 4.39 -12.68
CA ALA A 24 -4.92 3.26 -13.54
C ALA A 24 -3.52 2.72 -13.25
N SER A 25 -2.59 3.61 -12.88
CA SER A 25 -1.27 3.19 -12.41
C SER A 25 -0.60 4.25 -11.56
N ALA A 26 0.37 3.83 -10.75
CA ALA A 26 1.26 4.72 -10.03
C ALA A 26 2.71 4.31 -10.26
N LYS A 27 3.60 5.29 -10.35
CA LYS A 27 5.05 5.07 -10.32
C LYS A 27 5.64 5.90 -9.20
N ALA A 28 6.51 5.33 -8.39
CA ALA A 28 7.09 6.06 -7.28
C ALA A 28 8.56 5.69 -7.05
N ALA A 29 9.26 6.62 -6.41
CA ALA A 29 10.57 6.40 -5.83
C ALA A 29 10.51 6.69 -4.33
N VAL A 30 11.03 5.78 -3.52
CA VAL A 30 11.13 5.89 -2.07
C VAL A 30 12.59 5.81 -1.69
N ILE A 31 13.07 6.81 -0.96
CA ILE A 31 14.37 6.77 -0.28
C ILE A 31 14.10 6.66 1.22
N GLY A 32 14.82 5.80 1.92
CA GLY A 32 14.58 5.62 3.34
C GLY A 32 15.68 4.86 4.07
N LEU A 33 15.51 4.73 5.38
CA LEU A 33 16.33 3.88 6.25
C LEU A 33 15.50 2.70 6.75
N ALA A 34 16.11 1.53 6.87
CA ALA A 34 15.57 0.42 7.64
C ALA A 34 16.69 -0.20 8.46
N GLU A 35 16.52 -0.27 9.79
CA GLU A 35 17.53 -0.80 10.71
C GLU A 35 18.89 -0.10 10.55
N GLY A 36 18.85 1.21 10.30
CA GLY A 36 20.03 2.05 10.09
C GLY A 36 20.63 1.96 8.68
N GLN A 37 20.15 1.08 7.80
CA GLN A 37 20.67 0.92 6.45
C GLN A 37 19.83 1.69 5.42
N PRO A 38 20.47 2.46 4.52
CA PRO A 38 19.75 3.16 3.46
C PRO A 38 19.27 2.20 2.39
N TYR A 39 18.10 2.48 1.84
CA TYR A 39 17.58 1.84 0.65
C TYR A 39 16.96 2.87 -0.28
N THR A 40 16.95 2.55 -1.56
CA THR A 40 16.12 3.21 -2.56
C THR A 40 15.27 2.17 -3.24
N LEU A 41 13.96 2.37 -3.22
CA LEU A 41 12.96 1.56 -3.88
C LEU A 41 12.35 2.36 -5.03
N GLN A 42 12.25 1.77 -6.21
CA GLN A 42 11.35 2.21 -7.26
C GLN A 42 10.21 1.20 -7.34
N TYR A 43 8.97 1.66 -7.47
CA TYR A 43 7.86 0.75 -7.72
C TYR A 43 6.90 1.28 -8.77
N GLU A 44 6.29 0.35 -9.50
CA GLU A 44 5.20 0.60 -10.43
C GLU A 44 4.02 -0.30 -10.04
N LEU A 45 2.83 0.29 -9.92
CA LEU A 45 1.62 -0.44 -9.57
C LEU A 45 0.52 -0.14 -10.60
N GLU A 46 0.02 -1.17 -11.26
CA GLU A 46 -1.15 -1.11 -12.13
C GLU A 46 -2.43 -1.49 -11.37
N VAL A 47 -3.54 -0.84 -11.73
CA VAL A 47 -4.83 -0.97 -11.08
C VAL A 47 -5.92 -1.14 -12.14
N ASP A 48 -6.83 -2.08 -11.92
CA ASP A 48 -7.96 -2.28 -12.82
C ASP A 48 -9.05 -1.21 -12.67
N ARG A 49 -10.05 -1.26 -13.55
CA ARG A 49 -11.18 -0.32 -13.52
C ARG A 49 -12.05 -0.43 -12.26
N ALA A 50 -12.03 -1.57 -11.57
CA ALA A 50 -12.74 -1.79 -10.33
C ALA A 50 -11.93 -1.36 -9.10
N GLY A 51 -10.67 -0.92 -9.28
CA GLY A 51 -9.79 -0.48 -8.21
C GLY A 51 -8.96 -1.60 -7.58
N PHE A 52 -8.89 -2.79 -8.17
CA PHE A 52 -8.02 -3.86 -7.68
C PHE A 52 -6.59 -3.71 -8.23
N PRO A 53 -5.56 -3.93 -7.39
CA PRO A 53 -4.19 -4.09 -7.85
C PRO A 53 -4.06 -5.24 -8.87
N LEU A 54 -3.36 -4.98 -9.98
CA LEU A 54 -3.14 -5.95 -11.06
C LEU A 54 -1.70 -6.39 -11.17
N ASP A 55 -0.76 -5.45 -11.19
CA ASP A 55 0.66 -5.73 -11.39
C ASP A 55 1.46 -4.79 -10.50
N LEU A 56 2.30 -5.33 -9.62
CA LEU A 56 3.24 -4.58 -8.81
C LEU A 56 4.65 -5.01 -9.18
N ARG A 57 5.50 -4.03 -9.47
CA ARG A 57 6.93 -4.20 -9.64
C ARG A 57 7.66 -3.33 -8.65
N CYS A 58 8.60 -3.90 -7.93
CA CYS A 58 9.46 -3.23 -6.97
C CYS A 58 10.92 -3.52 -7.32
N ASP A 59 11.74 -2.49 -7.41
CA ASP A 59 13.17 -2.57 -7.71
C ASP A 59 13.96 -1.80 -6.65
N LEU A 60 14.88 -2.49 -5.96
CA LEU A 60 15.84 -1.87 -5.05
C LEU A 60 17.17 -1.62 -5.77
N THR A 61 17.84 -0.54 -5.40
CA THR A 61 19.14 -0.18 -5.99
C THR A 61 20.27 -1.18 -5.70
N ASP A 62 20.07 -2.12 -4.77
CA ASP A 62 21.01 -3.22 -4.50
C ASP A 62 20.77 -4.47 -5.37
N GLY A 63 19.83 -4.40 -6.32
CA GLY A 63 19.54 -5.45 -7.29
C GLY A 63 18.40 -6.40 -6.91
N ARG A 64 17.89 -6.32 -5.66
CA ARG A 64 16.69 -7.08 -5.27
C ARG A 64 15.46 -6.51 -5.95
N HIS A 65 14.57 -7.39 -6.38
CA HIS A 65 13.32 -7.01 -7.03
C HIS A 65 12.19 -7.96 -6.64
N LEU A 66 10.96 -7.51 -6.83
CA LEU A 66 9.73 -8.27 -6.64
C LEU A 66 8.78 -7.93 -7.78
N GLY A 67 8.21 -8.96 -8.42
CA GLY A 67 7.07 -8.83 -9.32
C GLY A 67 5.90 -9.62 -8.75
N LEU A 68 4.72 -9.00 -8.71
CA LEU A 68 3.47 -9.64 -8.35
C LEU A 68 2.41 -9.30 -9.40
N ALA A 69 1.81 -10.32 -10.01
CA ALA A 69 0.71 -10.14 -10.95
C ALA A 69 -0.54 -10.87 -10.47
N ARG A 70 -1.71 -10.28 -10.71
CA ARG A 70 -3.01 -10.85 -10.37
C ARG A 70 -3.65 -11.46 -11.60
N THR A 71 -3.95 -12.76 -11.54
CA THR A 71 -4.61 -13.47 -12.64
C THR A 71 -6.05 -12.98 -12.80
N LYS A 72 -6.67 -13.26 -13.96
CA LYS A 72 -8.10 -13.02 -14.18
C LYS A 72 -9.03 -13.75 -13.20
N HIS A 73 -8.52 -14.78 -12.51
CA HIS A 73 -9.24 -15.54 -11.49
C HIS A 73 -9.02 -14.98 -10.07
N GLY A 74 -8.20 -13.92 -9.94
CA GLY A 74 -7.93 -13.24 -8.68
C GLY A 74 -6.79 -13.84 -7.86
N GLU A 75 -6.03 -14.78 -8.42
CA GLU A 75 -4.87 -15.41 -7.80
C GLU A 75 -3.62 -14.56 -8.02
N TRP A 76 -2.60 -14.71 -7.17
CA TRP A 76 -1.34 -14.00 -7.30
C TRP A 76 -0.26 -14.90 -7.89
N THR A 77 0.57 -14.34 -8.76
CA THR A 77 1.78 -14.98 -9.30
C THR A 77 3.01 -14.10 -9.05
N ASP A 78 4.18 -14.73 -9.04
CA ASP A 78 5.45 -14.02 -9.13
C ASP A 78 5.77 -13.53 -10.56
N ALA A 79 6.95 -12.94 -10.74
CA ALA A 79 7.43 -12.40 -12.01
C ALA A 79 7.60 -13.45 -13.11
N GLU A 80 7.80 -14.73 -12.75
CA GLU A 80 7.90 -15.85 -13.68
C GLU A 80 6.53 -16.49 -13.98
N GLY A 81 5.45 -15.94 -13.42
CA GLY A 81 4.09 -16.45 -13.60
C GLY A 81 3.78 -17.68 -12.75
N ARG A 82 4.59 -18.00 -11.74
CA ARG A 82 4.31 -19.11 -10.82
C ARG A 82 3.29 -18.66 -9.78
N LEU A 83 2.27 -19.47 -9.55
CA LEU A 83 1.25 -19.19 -8.54
C LEU A 83 1.86 -19.10 -7.14
N LEU A 84 1.29 -18.22 -6.31
CA LEU A 84 1.63 -18.02 -4.90
C LEU A 84 0.44 -18.42 -4.03
N PRO A 85 0.26 -19.73 -3.71
CA PRO A 85 -0.90 -20.23 -2.98
C PRO A 85 -1.08 -19.60 -1.59
N ASP A 86 0.02 -19.21 -0.94
CA ASP A 86 0.01 -18.56 0.37
C ASP A 86 -0.69 -17.19 0.35
N LEU A 87 -0.85 -16.58 -0.83
CA LEU A 87 -1.56 -15.32 -1.04
C LEU A 87 -3.02 -15.52 -1.47
N HIS A 88 -3.52 -16.76 -1.46
CA HIS A 88 -4.89 -17.06 -1.85
C HIS A 88 -5.90 -16.22 -1.05
N GLY A 89 -6.83 -15.59 -1.76
CA GLY A 89 -7.86 -14.72 -1.18
C GLY A 89 -7.42 -13.28 -0.92
N CYS A 90 -6.13 -12.93 -1.09
CA CYS A 90 -5.70 -11.54 -1.01
C CYS A 90 -6.28 -10.74 -2.17
N THR A 91 -7.02 -9.67 -1.86
CA THR A 91 -7.64 -8.79 -2.85
C THR A 91 -6.86 -7.49 -3.06
N ASP A 92 -6.04 -7.12 -2.07
CA ASP A 92 -5.33 -5.84 -2.04
C ASP A 92 -3.83 -6.08 -1.85
N ILE A 93 -3.04 -5.04 -2.10
CA ILE A 93 -1.63 -4.98 -1.75
C ILE A 93 -1.45 -3.92 -0.67
N ASP A 94 -0.63 -4.21 0.33
CA ASP A 94 -0.18 -3.26 1.33
C ASP A 94 1.36 -3.19 1.31
N LEU A 95 1.88 -2.20 0.58
CA LEU A 95 3.31 -1.96 0.48
C LEU A 95 3.74 -1.03 1.61
N ARG A 96 4.49 -1.56 2.58
CA ARG A 96 4.87 -0.86 3.82
C ARG A 96 5.48 0.53 3.59
N ALA A 97 6.15 0.74 2.46
CA ALA A 97 6.87 1.96 2.14
C ALA A 97 5.98 3.15 1.77
N THR A 98 4.67 2.96 1.59
CA THR A 98 3.76 4.00 1.09
C THR A 98 2.37 3.94 1.75
N PRO A 99 1.69 5.08 1.96
CA PRO A 99 0.28 5.10 2.32
C PRO A 99 -0.65 5.01 1.08
N PHE A 100 -0.11 5.00 -0.14
CA PHE A 100 -0.91 4.97 -1.37
C PHE A 100 -1.72 3.68 -1.50
N THR A 101 -1.19 2.55 -1.03
CA THR A 101 -1.91 1.27 -1.03
C THR A 101 -3.17 1.32 -0.15
N ASN A 102 -3.14 2.03 0.99
CA ASN A 102 -4.35 2.27 1.79
C ASN A 102 -5.40 3.05 0.99
N THR A 103 -4.98 4.05 0.21
CA THR A 103 -5.87 4.86 -0.65
C THR A 103 -6.63 3.97 -1.63
N LEU A 104 -5.95 3.00 -2.27
CA LEU A 104 -6.59 2.08 -3.21
C LEU A 104 -7.67 1.24 -2.54
N SER A 105 -7.37 0.65 -1.37
CA SER A 105 -8.35 -0.09 -0.59
C SER A 105 -9.55 0.78 -0.20
N LEU A 106 -9.33 1.98 0.34
CA LEU A 106 -10.41 2.88 0.76
C LEU A 106 -11.31 3.28 -0.41
N ARG A 107 -10.72 3.66 -1.54
CA ARG A 107 -11.45 4.05 -2.75
C ARG A 107 -12.29 2.90 -3.29
N ARG A 108 -11.72 1.69 -3.35
CA ARG A 108 -12.41 0.48 -3.81
C ARG A 108 -13.56 0.06 -2.88
N LEU A 109 -13.36 0.16 -1.57
CA LEU A 109 -14.37 -0.21 -0.57
C LEU A 109 -15.57 0.73 -0.57
N GLY A 110 -15.38 2.02 -0.90
CA GLY A 110 -16.48 2.97 -1.05
C GLY A 110 -17.35 3.13 0.20
N LEU A 111 -16.75 3.01 1.39
CA LEU A 111 -17.47 2.97 2.67
C LEU A 111 -18.27 4.25 2.93
N ARG A 112 -19.48 4.10 3.46
CA ARG A 112 -20.22 5.21 4.08
C ARG A 112 -19.75 5.44 5.50
N VAL A 113 -19.97 6.64 6.04
CA VAL A 113 -19.65 6.94 7.45
C VAL A 113 -20.37 5.94 8.37
N GLY A 114 -19.61 5.35 9.30
CA GLY A 114 -20.06 4.29 10.20
C GLY A 114 -19.93 2.87 9.64
N GLU A 115 -19.67 2.69 8.34
CA GLU A 115 -19.45 1.37 7.76
C GLU A 115 -18.01 0.90 7.98
N ASN A 116 -17.86 -0.42 8.10
CA ASN A 116 -16.57 -1.10 8.12
C ASN A 116 -16.57 -2.30 7.18
N ARG A 117 -15.38 -2.64 6.68
CA ARG A 117 -15.12 -3.85 5.88
C ARG A 117 -13.77 -4.45 6.24
N GLU A 118 -13.74 -5.78 6.27
CA GLU A 118 -12.50 -6.55 6.32
C GLU A 118 -12.04 -6.89 4.91
N LEU A 119 -10.73 -6.99 4.73
CA LEU A 119 -10.08 -7.49 3.53
C LEU A 119 -8.83 -8.29 3.89
N LEU A 120 -8.34 -9.05 2.92
CA LEU A 120 -7.05 -9.70 2.99
C LEU A 120 -6.11 -8.99 2.02
N ALA A 121 -4.98 -8.51 2.52
CA ALA A 121 -3.97 -7.83 1.72
C ALA A 121 -2.69 -8.66 1.65
N VAL A 122 -2.00 -8.59 0.51
CA VAL A 122 -0.59 -8.99 0.42
C VAL A 122 0.22 -7.89 1.08
N TRP A 123 0.65 -8.10 2.32
CA TRP A 123 1.55 -7.19 3.01
C TRP A 123 2.98 -7.43 2.55
N ILE A 124 3.69 -6.36 2.20
CA ILE A 124 5.02 -6.39 1.61
C ILE A 124 5.95 -5.51 2.45
N ASP A 125 6.95 -6.12 3.07
CA ASP A 125 7.98 -5.38 3.79
C ASP A 125 8.98 -4.73 2.84
N VAL A 126 9.52 -3.58 3.24
CA VAL A 126 10.60 -2.89 2.54
C VAL A 126 11.69 -2.55 3.56
N PRO A 127 12.97 -2.82 3.25
CA PRO A 127 13.51 -3.29 1.97
C PRO A 127 13.61 -4.81 1.81
N SER A 128 13.10 -5.62 2.75
CA SER A 128 13.30 -7.08 2.67
C SER A 128 12.52 -7.77 1.54
N LEU A 129 11.45 -7.14 1.03
CA LEU A 129 10.52 -7.70 0.04
C LEU A 129 9.83 -9.00 0.48
N VAL A 130 9.79 -9.25 1.79
CA VAL A 130 9.05 -10.38 2.35
C VAL A 130 7.55 -10.13 2.20
N LEU A 131 6.85 -11.15 1.70
CA LEU A 131 5.41 -11.18 1.47
C LEU A 131 4.72 -11.99 2.56
N ARG A 132 3.55 -11.53 3.00
CA ARG A 132 2.62 -12.37 3.77
C ARG A 132 1.17 -11.89 3.61
N PRO A 133 0.18 -12.78 3.69
CA PRO A 133 -1.20 -12.35 3.85
C PRO A 133 -1.37 -11.59 5.17
N THR A 134 -2.23 -10.58 5.18
CA THR A 134 -2.60 -9.84 6.39
C THR A 134 -4.07 -9.49 6.38
N ARG A 135 -4.79 -9.86 7.44
CA ARG A 135 -6.19 -9.45 7.65
C ARG A 135 -6.27 -8.01 8.15
N GLN A 136 -7.01 -7.19 7.43
CA GLN A 136 -7.14 -5.76 7.72
C GLN A 136 -8.62 -5.38 7.83
N ARG A 137 -8.92 -4.38 8.66
CA ARG A 137 -10.23 -3.73 8.71
C ARG A 137 -10.07 -2.24 8.47
N TYR A 138 -10.97 -1.68 7.66
CA TYR A 138 -11.16 -0.25 7.53
C TYR A 138 -12.55 0.12 7.99
N THR A 139 -12.65 1.14 8.83
CA THR A 139 -13.92 1.73 9.30
C THR A 139 -13.92 3.21 8.91
N ARG A 140 -14.94 3.71 8.22
CA ARG A 140 -15.05 5.15 7.96
C ARG A 140 -15.64 5.84 9.18
N THR A 141 -14.83 6.56 9.94
CA THR A 141 -15.20 7.16 11.23
C THR A 141 -15.75 8.58 11.09
N GLY A 142 -15.54 9.23 9.95
CA GLY A 142 -16.01 10.58 9.65
C GLY A 142 -16.01 10.85 8.15
N GLU A 143 -16.28 12.09 7.75
CA GLU A 143 -16.31 12.46 6.32
C GLU A 143 -14.97 12.14 5.64
N ASP A 144 -13.86 12.58 6.23
CA ASP A 144 -12.50 12.41 5.68
C ASP A 144 -11.58 11.59 6.59
N THR A 145 -12.16 10.79 7.48
CA THR A 145 -11.40 9.99 8.45
C THR A 145 -11.77 8.51 8.42
N TYR A 146 -10.75 7.66 8.47
CA TYR A 146 -10.87 6.21 8.45
C TYR A 146 -10.01 5.57 9.52
N HIS A 147 -10.55 4.66 10.31
CA HIS A 147 -9.77 3.84 11.20
C HIS A 147 -9.25 2.60 10.45
N TYR A 148 -7.93 2.43 10.41
CA TYR A 148 -7.27 1.22 9.95
C TYR A 148 -6.94 0.31 11.12
N GLU A 149 -7.13 -0.99 10.94
CA GLU A 149 -6.73 -2.03 11.90
C GLU A 149 -6.04 -3.19 11.19
N ASN A 150 -4.91 -3.62 11.74
CA ASN A 150 -4.32 -4.93 11.49
C ASN A 150 -4.91 -5.93 12.50
N LEU A 151 -5.69 -6.90 12.02
CA LEU A 151 -6.44 -7.83 12.88
C LEU A 151 -5.58 -8.92 13.51
N GLU A 152 -4.33 -9.09 13.07
CA GLU A 152 -3.39 -10.05 13.64
C GLU A 152 -2.58 -9.45 14.80
N THR A 153 -2.17 -8.20 14.66
CA THR A 153 -1.31 -7.52 15.65
C THR A 153 -2.08 -6.59 16.59
N GLY A 154 -3.33 -6.24 16.24
CA GLY A 154 -4.11 -5.23 16.95
C GLY A 154 -3.62 -3.79 16.75
N TYR A 155 -2.60 -3.58 15.90
CA TYR A 155 -2.14 -2.25 15.54
C TYR A 155 -3.21 -1.54 14.71
N GLY A 156 -3.53 -0.28 15.05
CA GLY A 156 -4.49 0.52 14.31
C GLY A 156 -4.23 2.01 14.43
N ASN A 157 -4.72 2.77 13.45
CA ASN A 157 -4.54 4.21 13.41
C ASN A 157 -5.61 4.91 12.58
N ASP A 158 -5.88 6.17 12.90
CA ASP A 158 -6.83 7.00 12.17
C ASP A 158 -6.14 7.71 11.01
N LEU A 159 -6.61 7.44 9.81
CA LEU A 159 -6.17 8.01 8.55
C LEU A 159 -7.00 9.24 8.26
N ALA A 160 -6.35 10.37 8.01
CA ALA A 160 -6.98 11.53 7.40
C ALA A 160 -6.70 11.53 5.90
N VAL A 161 -7.74 11.71 5.08
CA VAL A 161 -7.65 11.73 3.61
C VAL A 161 -8.09 13.07 3.04
N ASP A 162 -7.79 13.33 1.77
CA ASP A 162 -8.42 14.44 1.02
C ASP A 162 -9.73 13.99 0.33
N ALA A 163 -10.33 14.92 -0.42
CA ALA A 163 -11.57 14.70 -1.16
C ALA A 163 -11.46 13.57 -2.21
N GLU A 164 -10.25 13.28 -2.68
CA GLU A 164 -9.96 12.19 -3.61
C GLU A 164 -9.70 10.84 -2.90
N GLY A 165 -9.67 10.83 -1.57
CA GLY A 165 -9.40 9.67 -0.73
C GLY A 165 -7.91 9.41 -0.49
N LEU A 166 -7.02 10.30 -0.91
CA LEU A 166 -5.57 10.16 -0.73
C LEU A 166 -5.18 10.53 0.69
N VAL A 167 -4.38 9.68 1.32
CA VAL A 167 -3.90 9.90 2.68
C VAL A 167 -3.12 11.22 2.78
N ILE A 168 -3.58 12.10 3.67
CA ILE A 168 -2.89 13.32 4.11
C ILE A 168 -2.03 13.00 5.33
N LEU A 169 -2.60 12.27 6.29
CA LEU A 169 -1.93 11.93 7.55
C LEU A 169 -2.28 10.50 7.95
N TYR A 170 -1.24 9.71 8.15
CA TYR A 170 -1.25 8.43 8.83
C TYR A 170 -0.36 8.61 10.07
N PRO A 171 -0.92 8.88 11.27
CA PRO A 171 -0.12 9.19 12.45
C PRO A 171 0.98 8.15 12.69
N GLN A 172 2.18 8.60 13.05
CA GLN A 172 3.35 7.74 13.29
C GLN A 172 3.88 6.95 12.07
N ALA A 173 3.19 6.93 10.92
CA ALA A 173 3.66 6.26 9.71
C ALA A 173 3.98 7.25 8.58
N PHE A 174 3.03 8.10 8.16
CA PHE A 174 3.20 8.96 6.98
C PHE A 174 2.52 10.33 7.12
N LYS A 175 3.11 11.34 6.49
CA LYS A 175 2.48 12.65 6.28
C LYS A 175 2.72 13.13 4.85
N ARG A 176 1.67 13.56 4.17
CA ARG A 176 1.78 14.20 2.86
C ARG A 176 2.39 15.59 2.99
N LEU A 177 3.35 15.89 2.12
CA LEU A 177 3.95 17.22 2.03
C LEU A 177 3.14 18.11 1.06
N PRO A 178 3.21 19.44 1.23
CA PRO A 178 2.55 20.39 0.33
C PRO A 178 3.02 20.31 -1.13
#